data_AF-A0A1S2PB26-F1
#
_entry.id   AF-A0A1S2PB26-F1
#
_cell.length_a   1.000
_cell.length_b   1.000
_cell.length_c   1.000
_cell.angle_alpha   90.00
_cell.angle_beta   90.00
_cell.angle_gamma   90.00
#
_symmetry.space_group_name_H-M   'P 1'
#
loop_
_entity.id
_entity.type
_entity.pdbx_description
1 polymer ?
#
loop_
_entity_poly.entity_id
_entity_poly.type
_entity_poly.pdbx_seq_one_letter_code
_entity_poly.pdbx_strand_id
1 'polypeptide(L)'
;MTSDLGVGPGVLKKGASDILDCLTPVEKVDLGGPSGQGSAIGDDGAAAALLTFCATWQLGAQYLADSAATLAGGLNQANGDYTETDQAIRDAANSVSTELS
;
A
#
# COMPACT_ATOMS: atom_id res chain seq x y z
N MET A 1 8.56 -27.00 19.18
CA MET A 1 8.91 -25.57 19.09
C MET A 1 8.65 -25.14 17.67
N THR A 2 7.46 -24.62 17.41
CA THR A 2 7.08 -24.09 16.10
C THR A 2 7.95 -22.86 15.85
N SER A 3 8.85 -22.99 14.87
CA SER A 3 9.66 -21.89 14.40
C SER A 3 8.74 -20.74 14.03
N ASP A 4 8.84 -19.65 14.79
CA ASP A 4 8.30 -18.36 14.43
C ASP A 4 8.66 -18.09 12.96
N LEU A 5 7.65 -17.84 12.11
CA LEU A 5 7.81 -17.76 10.66
C LEU A 5 8.64 -16.56 10.19
N GLY A 6 9.35 -15.88 11.11
CA GLY A 6 10.25 -14.76 10.83
C GLY A 6 9.52 -13.47 10.42
N VAL A 7 8.18 -13.47 10.41
CA VAL A 7 7.32 -12.33 10.10
C VAL A 7 6.17 -12.30 11.10
N GLY A 8 6.40 -11.64 12.22
CA GLY A 8 5.36 -11.40 13.22
C GLY A 8 4.31 -10.39 12.72
N PRO A 9 3.10 -10.37 13.30
CA PRO A 9 2.00 -9.48 12.89
C PRO A 9 2.43 -8.00 12.78
N GLY A 10 3.25 -7.52 13.73
CA GLY A 10 3.79 -6.15 13.71
C GLY A 10 4.65 -5.81 12.49
N VAL A 11 5.33 -6.79 11.87
CA VAL A 11 6.16 -6.59 10.68
C VAL A 11 5.28 -6.38 9.44
N LEU A 12 4.18 -7.11 9.32
CA LEU A 12 3.24 -6.99 8.20
C LEU A 12 2.52 -5.63 8.21
N LYS A 13 2.05 -5.22 9.39
CA LYS A 13 1.42 -3.91 9.57
C LYS A 13 2.40 -2.76 9.28
N LYS A 14 3.65 -2.90 9.70
CA LYS A 14 4.70 -1.93 9.38
C LYS A 14 4.99 -1.88 7.87
N GLY A 15 5.12 -3.03 7.22
CA GLY A 15 5.31 -3.11 5.77
C GLY A 15 4.18 -2.44 4.98
N ALA A 16 2.92 -2.60 5.42
CA ALA A 16 1.78 -1.91 4.84
C ALA A 16 1.91 -0.37 4.97
N SER A 17 2.33 0.12 6.13
CA SER A 17 2.57 1.56 6.35
C SER A 17 3.71 2.08 5.48
N ASP A 18 4.84 1.38 5.46
CA ASP A 18 6.05 1.78 4.72
C ASP A 18 5.76 1.88 3.19
N ILE A 19 4.92 0.99 2.66
CA ILE A 19 4.45 1.02 1.27
C ILE A 19 3.64 2.28 0.99
N LEU A 20 2.69 2.63 1.87
CA LEU A 20 1.83 3.80 1.70
C LEU A 20 2.62 5.12 1.87
N ASP A 21 3.55 5.15 2.82
CA ASP A 21 4.42 6.31 3.06
C ASP A 21 5.33 6.59 1.85
N CYS A 22 5.83 5.54 1.20
CA CYS A 22 6.62 5.64 -0.03
C CYS A 22 5.85 6.30 -1.19
N LEU A 23 4.52 6.15 -1.23
CA LEU A 23 3.67 6.58 -2.34
C LEU A 23 2.93 7.89 -2.10
N THR A 24 2.86 8.34 -0.85
CA THR A 24 2.35 9.68 -0.49
C THR A 24 2.94 10.82 -1.35
N PRO A 25 4.24 10.82 -1.74
CA PRO A 25 4.76 11.83 -2.66
C PRO A 25 4.20 11.74 -4.08
N VAL A 26 3.89 10.54 -4.58
CA VAL A 26 3.40 10.28 -5.94
C VAL A 26 1.97 10.79 -6.11
N GLU A 27 1.11 10.62 -5.11
CA GLU A 27 -0.26 11.16 -5.10
C GLU A 27 -0.32 12.70 -5.07
N LYS A 28 0.75 13.36 -4.60
CA LYS A 28 0.83 14.83 -4.49
C LYS A 28 1.30 15.53 -5.76
N VAL A 29 1.71 14.78 -6.78
CA VAL A 29 2.19 15.35 -8.04
C VAL A 29 1.00 15.77 -8.91
N ASP A 30 0.53 17.00 -8.71
CA ASP A 30 -0.47 17.63 -9.57
C ASP A 30 0.21 18.25 -10.81
N LEU A 31 -0.02 17.62 -11.97
CA LEU A 31 0.47 18.07 -13.27
C LEU A 31 -0.60 18.80 -14.10
N GLY A 32 -1.79 19.06 -13.55
CA GLY A 32 -2.83 19.84 -14.22
C GLY A 32 -2.41 21.29 -14.50
N GLY A 33 -1.74 21.92 -13.53
CA GLY A 33 -1.17 23.28 -13.70
C GLY A 33 -0.10 23.35 -14.79
N PRO A 34 0.97 22.53 -14.73
CA PRO A 34 2.01 22.47 -15.75
C PRO A 34 1.50 22.15 -17.18
N SER A 35 0.56 21.21 -17.32
CA SER A 35 0.00 20.84 -18.63
C SER A 35 -0.81 21.97 -19.28
N GLY A 36 -1.47 22.82 -18.47
CA GLY A 36 -2.19 24.00 -18.97
C GLY A 36 -1.29 25.14 -19.45
N GLN A 37 -0.01 25.15 -19.08
CA GLN A 37 0.98 26.14 -19.52
C GLN A 37 1.62 25.80 -20.87
N GLY A 38 1.29 24.66 -21.48
CA GLY A 38 1.86 24.23 -22.77
C GLY A 38 1.67 25.26 -23.89
N SER A 39 0.59 26.03 -23.86
CA SER A 39 0.33 27.11 -24.82
C SER A 39 1.36 28.25 -24.76
N ALA A 40 2.05 28.44 -23.63
CA ALA A 40 3.12 29.43 -23.49
C ALA A 40 4.42 29.01 -24.19
N ILE A 41 4.54 27.75 -24.62
CA ILE A 41 5.71 27.24 -25.33
C ILE A 41 5.76 27.79 -26.77
N GLY A 42 4.61 28.17 -27.34
CA GLY A 42 4.52 28.70 -28.71
C GLY A 42 4.78 27.68 -29.82
N ASP A 43 4.91 26.39 -29.45
CA ASP A 43 5.07 25.26 -30.36
C ASP A 43 4.03 24.18 -30.01
N ASP A 44 3.13 23.90 -30.96
CA ASP A 44 2.01 22.99 -30.76
C ASP A 44 2.48 21.54 -30.50
N GLY A 45 3.62 21.14 -31.09
CA GLY A 45 4.18 19.80 -30.89
C GLY A 45 4.70 19.60 -29.48
N ALA A 46 5.43 20.58 -28.95
CA ALA A 46 5.94 20.58 -27.58
C ALA A 46 4.81 20.68 -26.55
N ALA A 47 3.78 21.49 -26.82
CA ALA A 47 2.60 21.58 -25.97
C ALA A 47 1.85 20.23 -25.89
N ALA A 48 1.66 19.56 -27.03
CA ALA A 48 1.03 18.23 -27.08
C ALA A 48 1.89 17.16 -26.39
N ALA A 49 3.21 17.21 -26.53
CA ALA A 49 4.12 16.30 -25.86
C ALA A 49 4.08 16.48 -24.33
N LEU A 50 4.05 17.72 -23.84
CA LEU A 50 3.92 18.03 -22.41
C LEU A 50 2.58 17.53 -21.85
N LEU A 51 1.48 17.80 -22.55
CA LEU A 51 0.16 17.29 -22.17
C LEU A 51 0.16 15.76 -22.07
N THR A 52 0.72 15.10 -23.08
CA THR A 52 0.83 13.63 -23.12
C THR A 52 1.64 13.10 -21.93
N PHE A 53 2.80 13.70 -21.67
CA PHE A 53 3.64 13.34 -20.52
C PHE A 53 2.88 13.47 -19.19
N CYS A 54 2.23 14.61 -18.96
CA CYS A 54 1.48 14.87 -17.73
C CYS A 54 0.34 13.86 -17.55
N ALA A 55 -0.42 13.58 -18.61
CA ALA A 55 -1.52 12.61 -18.56
C ALA A 55 -1.01 11.17 -18.30
N THR A 56 0.06 10.75 -18.97
CA THR A 56 0.68 9.43 -18.74
C THR A 56 1.22 9.29 -17.32
N TRP A 57 1.88 10.33 -16.81
CA TRP A 57 2.38 10.32 -15.44
C TRP A 57 1.25 10.19 -14.42
N GLN A 58 0.17 10.97 -14.56
CA GLN A 58 -0.99 10.89 -13.68
C GLN A 58 -1.63 9.49 -13.68
N LEU A 59 -1.81 8.89 -14.86
CA LEU A 59 -2.34 7.53 -14.97
C LEU A 59 -1.43 6.49 -14.32
N GLY A 60 -0.12 6.57 -14.57
CA GLY A 60 0.87 5.67 -13.97
C GLY A 60 0.96 5.81 -12.45
N ALA A 61 0.93 7.05 -11.96
CA ALA A 61 0.89 7.37 -10.53
C ALA A 61 -0.36 6.77 -9.85
N GLN A 62 -1.53 6.92 -10.47
CA GLN A 62 -2.78 6.36 -9.96
C GLN A 62 -2.74 4.83 -9.92
N TYR A 63 -2.29 4.18 -11.01
CA TYR A 63 -2.16 2.73 -11.05
C TYR A 63 -1.21 2.19 -9.97
N LEU A 64 -0.09 2.89 -9.75
CA LEU A 64 0.87 2.52 -8.71
C LEU A 64 0.27 2.67 -7.30
N ALA A 65 -0.47 3.75 -7.05
CA ALA A 65 -1.16 3.98 -5.78
C ALA A 65 -2.21 2.88 -5.50
N ASP A 66 -3.05 2.54 -6.48
CA ASP A 66 -4.06 1.49 -6.35
C ASP A 66 -3.45 0.11 -6.07
N SER A 67 -2.36 -0.22 -6.78
CA SER A 67 -1.63 -1.49 -6.61
C SER A 67 -1.06 -1.60 -5.20
N ALA A 68 -0.53 -0.51 -4.68
CA ALA A 68 0.05 -0.48 -3.36
C ALA A 68 -0.97 -0.44 -2.24
N ALA A 69 -2.09 0.26 -2.41
CA ALA A 69 -3.22 0.20 -1.49
C ALA A 69 -3.75 -1.24 -1.38
N THR A 70 -3.84 -1.94 -2.51
CA THR A 70 -4.23 -3.37 -2.54
C THR A 70 -3.24 -4.23 -1.76
N LEU A 71 -1.93 -4.06 -1.99
CA LEU A 71 -0.90 -4.81 -1.28
C LEU A 71 -0.90 -4.52 0.23
N ALA A 72 -0.97 -3.24 0.61
CA ALA A 72 -1.04 -2.81 2.01
C ALA A 72 -2.30 -3.35 2.71
N GLY A 73 -3.44 -3.36 2.01
CA GLY A 73 -4.68 -3.98 2.47
C GLY A 73 -4.51 -5.48 2.75
N GLY A 74 -3.88 -6.21 1.83
CA GLY A 74 -3.59 -7.64 2.00
C GLY A 74 -2.66 -7.93 3.19
N LEU A 75 -1.63 -7.11 3.39
CA LEU A 75 -0.74 -7.24 4.55
C LEU A 75 -1.46 -6.98 5.88
N ASN A 76 -2.35 -5.99 5.92
CA ASN A 76 -3.16 -5.71 7.10
C ASN A 76 -4.16 -6.83 7.40
N GLN A 77 -4.78 -7.41 6.38
CA GLN A 77 -5.65 -8.57 6.52
C GLN A 77 -4.89 -9.77 7.08
N ALA A 78 -3.75 -10.11 6.48
CA ALA A 78 -2.91 -11.21 6.95
C ALA A 78 -2.49 -11.03 8.42
N ASN A 79 -2.13 -9.80 8.82
CA ASN A 79 -1.85 -9.47 10.22
C ASN A 79 -3.06 -9.75 11.14
N GLY A 80 -4.27 -9.41 10.70
CA GLY A 80 -5.51 -9.70 11.42
C GLY A 80 -5.73 -11.21 11.60
N ASP A 81 -5.64 -11.96 10.50
CA ASP A 81 -5.83 -13.42 10.49
C ASP A 81 -4.82 -14.14 11.40
N TYR A 82 -3.55 -13.72 11.39
CA TYR A 82 -2.54 -14.24 12.32
C TYR A 82 -2.89 -13.97 13.78
N THR A 83 -3.36 -12.76 14.09
CA THR A 83 -3.72 -12.38 15.46
C THR A 83 -4.93 -13.16 15.96
N GLU A 84 -5.95 -13.33 15.12
CA GLU A 84 -7.14 -14.12 15.44
C GLU A 84 -6.80 -15.60 15.63
N THR A 85 -5.98 -16.16 14.74
CA THR A 85 -5.52 -17.55 14.84
C THR A 85 -4.72 -17.79 16.12
N ASP A 86 -3.79 -16.90 16.46
CA ASP A 86 -2.99 -17.00 17.69
C ASP A 86 -3.87 -16.90 18.94
N GLN A 87 -4.90 -16.05 18.91
CA GLN A 87 -5.88 -15.96 20.00
C GLN A 87 -6.70 -17.25 20.16
N ALA A 88 -7.22 -17.81 19.06
CA ALA A 88 -7.98 -19.06 19.09
C ALA A 88 -7.15 -20.23 19.63
N ILE A 89 -5.86 -20.29 19.27
CA ILE A 89 -4.93 -21.30 19.80
C ILE A 89 -4.72 -21.11 21.30
N ARG A 90 -4.52 -19.88 21.78
CA ARG A 90 -4.40 -19.59 23.22
C ARG A 90 -5.64 -19.97 23.99
N ASP A 91 -6.82 -19.63 23.48
CA ASP A 91 -8.10 -19.92 24.15
C ASP A 91 -8.35 -21.44 24.22
N ALA A 92 -8.05 -22.17 23.14
CA ALA A 92 -8.12 -23.64 23.14
C ALA A 92 -7.15 -24.27 24.15
N ALA A 93 -5.91 -23.79 24.21
CA ALA A 93 -4.91 -24.28 25.16
C ALA A 93 -5.33 -24.03 26.62
N ASN A 94 -5.87 -22.84 26.91
CA ASN A 94 -6.38 -22.48 28.24
C ASN A 94 -7.61 -23.33 28.63
N SER A 95 -8.51 -23.60 27.68
CA SER A 95 -9.66 -24.50 27.90
C SER A 95 -9.20 -25.89 28.34
N VAL A 96 -8.26 -26.49 27.61
CA VAL A 96 -7.70 -27.82 27.95
C VAL A 96 -7.01 -27.79 29.32
N SER A 97 -6.25 -26.74 29.62
CA SER A 97 -5.58 -26.61 30.92
C SER A 97 -6.56 -26.54 32.09
N THR A 98 -7.74 -25.96 31.87
CA THR A 98 -8.78 -25.82 32.91
C THR A 98 -9.57 -27.13 33.10
N GLU A 99 -9.74 -27.92 32.05
CA GLU A 99 -10.38 -29.25 32.13
C GLU A 99 -9.50 -30.31 32.82
N LEU A 100 -8.18 -30.10 32.85
CA LEU A 100 -7.20 -31.02 33.44
C LEU A 100 -6.84 -30.68 34.91
N SER A 101 -7.37 -29.58 35.45
CA SER A 101 -7.15 -29.11 36.83
C SER A 101 -8.37 -29.34 37.72
#